data_AF-B7P182-F1
#
_entry.id   AF-B7P182-F1
#
_cell.length_a   1.000
_cell.length_b   1.000
_cell.length_c   1.000
_cell.angle_alpha   90.00
_cell.angle_beta   90.00
_cell.angle_gamma   90.00
#
_symmetry.space_group_name_H-M   'P 1'
#
loop_
_entity.id
_entity.type
_entity.pdbx_description
1 polymer ?
#
loop_
_entity_poly.entity_id
_entity_poly.type
_entity_poly.pdbx_seq_one_letter_code
_entity_poly.pdbx_strand_id
1 'polypeptide(L)'
;MQTRPILIYECYANGSSVDPSDSVNITVLLDGTDPATSVASVVFWSASKGTPNSYVKSNFQTRYDAARGVGVRTNSTATEDTTVLRYFKGQSLYVKLDIPSKNNTEGYKIYDVDFECTNAKILLREVCPFRCNMKLTREL
;
A
#
# COMPACT_ATOMS: atom_id res chain seq x y z
N MET A 1 2.55 19.68 1.60
CA MET A 1 1.31 18.88 1.63
C MET A 1 1.05 18.52 3.09
N GLN A 2 -0.01 19.03 3.70
CA GLN A 2 -0.38 18.67 5.08
C GLN A 2 -1.34 17.49 4.99
N THR A 3 -0.94 16.33 5.48
CA THR A 3 -1.81 15.15 5.50
C THR A 3 -2.08 14.76 6.94
N ARG A 4 -3.34 14.46 7.24
CA ARG A 4 -3.73 13.94 8.55
C ARG A 4 -3.36 12.45 8.64
N PRO A 5 -3.18 11.91 9.85
CA PRO A 5 -3.05 10.48 10.01
C PRO A 5 -4.22 9.74 9.35
N ILE A 6 -3.94 8.67 8.61
CA ILE A 6 -4.95 7.83 7.96
C ILE A 6 -4.62 6.35 8.16
N LEU A 7 -5.64 5.59 8.54
CA LEU A 7 -5.60 4.14 8.60
C LEU A 7 -6.22 3.58 7.33
N ILE A 8 -5.46 2.73 6.62
CA ILE A 8 -5.89 2.08 5.39
C ILE A 8 -5.58 0.57 5.44
N TYR A 9 -6.39 -0.20 4.74
CA TYR A 9 -6.30 -1.65 4.63
C TYR A 9 -5.93 -2.01 3.21
N GLU A 10 -4.93 -2.88 3.04
CA GLU A 10 -4.65 -3.45 1.72
C GLU A 10 -5.73 -4.47 1.39
N CYS A 11 -6.47 -4.23 0.32
CA CYS A 11 -7.61 -5.04 -0.08
C CYS A 11 -7.25 -5.98 -1.22
N TYR A 12 -6.53 -5.46 -2.22
CA TYR A 12 -6.12 -6.24 -3.39
C TYR A 12 -4.69 -5.94 -3.75
N ALA A 13 -3.94 -6.97 -4.13
CA ALA A 13 -2.59 -6.80 -4.62
C ALA A 13 -2.25 -7.77 -5.76
N ASN A 14 -1.28 -7.36 -6.59
CA ASN A 14 -0.58 -8.24 -7.53
C ASN A 14 0.89 -7.82 -7.67
N GLY A 15 1.65 -8.69 -8.33
CA GLY A 15 3.05 -8.44 -8.62
C GLY A 15 3.92 -8.46 -7.36
N SER A 16 5.00 -7.69 -7.41
CA SER A 16 5.98 -7.63 -6.33
C SER A 16 5.73 -6.46 -5.41
N SER A 17 6.07 -6.63 -4.13
CA SER A 17 6.26 -5.55 -3.17
C SER A 17 7.51 -5.85 -2.36
N VAL A 18 7.99 -4.87 -1.59
CA VAL A 18 9.04 -5.11 -0.60
C VAL A 18 8.52 -5.80 0.66
N ASP A 19 7.20 -5.97 0.78
CA ASP A 19 6.57 -6.75 1.84
C ASP A 19 6.80 -8.27 1.63
N PRO A 20 6.84 -9.09 2.71
CA PRO A 20 6.96 -10.55 2.58
C PRO A 20 5.84 -11.14 1.70
N SER A 21 6.19 -12.09 0.83
CA SER A 21 5.27 -12.61 -0.21
C SER A 21 4.07 -13.40 0.33
N ASP A 22 4.11 -13.81 1.59
CA ASP A 22 3.04 -14.51 2.30
C ASP A 22 2.19 -13.57 3.19
N SER A 23 2.44 -12.26 3.14
CA SER A 23 1.72 -11.27 3.96
C SER A 23 0.26 -11.16 3.52
N VAL A 24 -0.64 -11.23 4.50
CA VAL A 24 -2.08 -11.01 4.37
C VAL A 24 -2.56 -10.07 5.47
N ASN A 25 -3.81 -9.62 5.38
CA ASN A 25 -4.44 -8.74 6.37
C ASN A 25 -3.66 -7.45 6.65
N ILE A 26 -2.97 -6.93 5.62
CA ILE A 26 -2.13 -5.76 5.74
C ILE A 26 -2.98 -4.54 6.16
N THR A 27 -2.51 -3.87 7.21
CA THR A 27 -3.07 -2.62 7.75
C THR A 27 -1.95 -1.61 7.85
N VAL A 28 -2.19 -0.40 7.38
CA VAL A 28 -1.20 0.67 7.33
C VAL A 28 -1.77 1.91 7.99
N LEU A 29 -1.09 2.40 9.02
CA LEU A 29 -1.30 3.74 9.56
C LEU A 29 -0.21 4.64 8.96
N LEU A 30 -0.63 5.63 8.19
CA LEU A 30 0.23 6.72 7.74
C LEU A 30 0.04 7.88 8.70
N ASP A 31 1.13 8.35 9.29
CA ASP A 31 1.10 9.33 10.39
C ASP A 31 0.86 10.76 9.90
N GLY A 32 0.85 10.93 8.56
CA GLY A 32 0.78 12.21 7.89
C GLY A 32 2.15 12.87 7.71
N THR A 33 2.16 14.02 7.02
CA THR A 33 3.31 14.93 6.91
C THR A 33 2.88 16.32 7.35
N ASP A 34 3.76 17.03 8.05
CA ASP A 34 3.61 18.45 8.32
C ASP A 34 4.57 19.28 7.44
N PRO A 35 4.45 20.62 7.38
CA PRO A 35 5.34 21.44 6.56
C PRO A 35 6.82 21.39 6.98
N ALA A 36 7.12 20.92 8.19
CA ALA A 36 8.47 20.79 8.74
C ALA A 36 9.10 19.42 8.48
N THR A 37 8.31 18.43 8.02
CA THR A 37 8.73 17.04 7.84
C THR A 37 8.45 16.58 6.40
N SER A 38 9.52 16.27 5.66
CA SER A 38 9.43 15.68 4.31
C SER A 38 9.21 14.15 4.33
N VAL A 39 9.08 13.58 5.53
CA VAL A 39 9.00 12.15 5.81
C VAL A 39 7.75 11.86 6.62
N ALA A 40 6.94 10.91 6.17
CA ALA A 40 5.88 10.31 6.95
C ALA A 40 6.40 9.06 7.65
N SER A 41 6.15 8.97 8.94
CA SER A 41 6.23 7.70 9.64
C SER A 41 5.04 6.83 9.22
N VAL A 42 5.29 5.52 9.17
CA VAL A 42 4.32 4.52 8.76
C VAL A 42 4.39 3.36 9.73
N VAL A 43 3.24 3.01 10.29
CA VAL A 43 3.07 1.79 11.07
C VAL A 43 2.35 0.76 10.22
N PHE A 44 2.94 -0.41 10.11
CA PHE A 44 2.45 -1.49 9.25
C PHE A 44 2.24 -2.74 10.08
N TRP A 45 1.05 -3.34 9.94
CA TRP A 45 0.71 -4.64 10.51
C TRP A 45 0.38 -5.61 9.40
N SER A 46 0.91 -6.82 9.47
CA SER A 46 0.52 -7.93 8.60
C SER A 46 0.43 -9.23 9.38
N ALA A 47 -0.38 -10.16 8.88
CA ALA A 47 -0.37 -11.56 9.29
C ALA A 47 0.29 -12.39 8.17
N SER A 48 0.68 -13.62 8.50
CA SER A 48 1.08 -14.60 7.49
C SER A 48 -0.12 -15.42 7.03
N LYS A 49 -0.11 -15.82 5.76
CA LYS A 49 -1.13 -16.70 5.20
C LYS A 49 -1.29 -17.98 6.03
N GLY A 50 -2.53 -18.33 6.37
CA GLY A 50 -2.85 -19.48 7.23
C GLY A 50 -2.79 -19.22 8.73
N THR A 51 -2.30 -18.05 9.17
CA THR A 51 -2.35 -17.60 10.57
C THR A 51 -2.92 -16.17 10.68
N PRO A 52 -4.16 -15.92 10.19
CA PRO A 52 -4.71 -14.57 9.97
C PRO A 52 -4.85 -13.70 11.24
N ASN A 53 -4.76 -14.32 12.43
CA ASN A 53 -4.86 -13.65 13.73
C ASN A 53 -3.49 -13.33 14.38
N SER A 54 -2.37 -13.71 13.75
CA SER A 54 -1.02 -13.51 14.28
C SER A 54 -0.34 -12.34 13.59
N TYR A 55 -0.57 -11.12 14.10
CA TYR A 55 -0.02 -9.91 13.50
C TYR A 55 1.42 -9.62 13.93
N VAL A 56 2.26 -9.25 12.97
CA VAL A 56 3.57 -8.65 13.18
C VAL A 56 3.46 -7.15 12.92
N LYS A 57 3.96 -6.35 13.86
CA LYS A 57 4.06 -4.89 13.73
C LYS A 57 5.44 -4.50 13.25
N SER A 58 5.50 -3.62 12.25
CA SER A 58 6.71 -2.95 11.79
C SER A 58 6.49 -1.45 11.68
N ASN A 59 7.57 -0.69 11.76
CA ASN A 59 7.54 0.76 11.54
C ASN A 59 8.60 1.10 10.50
N PHE A 60 8.26 1.97 9.56
CA PHE A 60 9.21 2.49 8.59
C PHE A 60 8.88 3.94 8.25
N GLN A 61 9.77 4.57 7.51
CA GLN A 61 9.60 5.93 7.01
C GLN A 61 9.42 5.90 5.51
N THR A 62 8.55 6.77 5.01
CA THR A 62 8.38 7.05 3.58
C THR A 62 8.57 8.53 3.35
N ARG A 63 9.23 8.91 2.26
CA ARG A 63 9.42 10.31 1.88
C ARG A 63 8.75 10.60 0.56
N TYR A 64 8.24 11.80 0.37
CA TYR A 64 7.70 12.21 -0.92
C TYR A 64 8.80 12.84 -1.80
N ASP A 65 9.06 12.24 -2.95
CA ASP A 65 9.95 12.80 -3.98
C ASP A 65 9.12 13.64 -4.96
N ALA A 66 9.07 14.94 -4.71
CA ALA A 66 8.23 15.86 -5.49
C ALA A 66 8.65 16.00 -6.96
N ALA A 67 9.91 15.77 -7.30
CA ALA A 67 10.39 15.86 -8.68
C ALA A 67 9.86 14.71 -9.53
N ARG A 68 9.70 13.53 -8.92
CA ARG A 68 9.19 12.31 -9.57
C ARG A 68 7.71 12.07 -9.30
N GLY A 69 7.12 12.73 -8.30
CA GLY A 69 5.72 12.54 -7.92
C GLY A 69 5.45 11.21 -7.20
N VAL A 70 6.45 10.64 -6.53
CA VAL A 70 6.38 9.29 -5.92
C VAL A 70 6.66 9.32 -4.42
N GLY A 71 6.01 8.43 -3.67
CA GLY A 71 6.44 8.09 -2.31
C GLY A 71 7.59 7.09 -2.37
N VAL A 72 8.65 7.31 -1.61
CA VAL A 72 9.85 6.46 -1.61
C VAL A 72 9.99 5.81 -0.25
N ARG A 73 9.96 4.47 -0.23
CA ARG A 73 10.25 3.63 0.93
C ARG A 73 11.53 2.84 0.66
N THR A 74 12.47 2.85 1.58
CA THR A 74 13.68 2.03 1.51
C THR A 74 13.79 1.17 2.76
N ASN A 75 14.03 -0.13 2.57
CA ASN A 75 14.42 -1.05 3.65
C ASN A 75 15.84 -1.59 3.38
N SER A 76 16.33 -2.50 4.22
CA SER A 76 17.68 -3.07 4.09
C SER A 76 17.92 -3.87 2.81
N THR A 77 16.86 -4.23 2.08
CA THR A 77 16.91 -5.14 0.93
C THR A 77 16.49 -4.50 -0.39
N ALA A 78 15.73 -3.40 -0.35
CA ALA A 78 15.15 -2.80 -1.55
C ALA A 78 14.63 -1.36 -1.33
N THR A 79 14.47 -0.66 -2.44
CA THR A 79 13.72 0.60 -2.52
C THR A 79 12.45 0.37 -3.35
N GLU A 80 11.33 0.89 -2.84
CA GLU A 80 10.01 0.86 -3.45
C GLU A 80 9.54 2.31 -3.68
N ASP A 81 9.24 2.64 -4.94
CA ASP A 81 8.58 3.87 -5.32
C ASP A 81 7.08 3.58 -5.46
N THR A 82 6.24 4.38 -4.81
CA THR A 82 4.79 4.27 -4.81
C THR A 82 4.17 5.46 -5.55
N THR A 83 3.34 5.17 -6.54
CA THR A 83 2.57 6.18 -7.30
C THR A 83 1.09 5.97 -7.08
N VAL A 84 0.36 7.02 -6.66
CA VAL A 84 -1.10 6.97 -6.60
C VAL A 84 -1.65 7.15 -8.01
N LEU A 85 -2.22 6.09 -8.57
CA LEU A 85 -2.81 6.11 -9.91
C LEU A 85 -4.26 6.63 -9.89
N ARG A 86 -5.02 6.31 -8.83
CA ARG A 86 -6.41 6.73 -8.73
C ARG A 86 -6.87 6.87 -7.29
N TYR A 87 -7.64 7.93 -7.06
CA TYR A 87 -8.40 8.16 -5.84
C TYR A 87 -9.88 7.91 -6.09
N PHE A 88 -10.54 7.16 -5.19
CA PHE A 88 -11.97 6.89 -5.28
C PHE A 88 -12.70 7.42 -4.06
N LYS A 89 -13.50 8.47 -4.26
CA LYS A 89 -14.51 9.02 -3.33
C LYS A 89 -14.03 9.38 -1.92
N GLY A 90 -12.75 9.58 -1.66
CA GLY A 90 -12.32 9.77 -0.28
C GLY A 90 -11.61 8.58 0.35
N GLN A 91 -11.87 7.39 -0.20
CA GLN A 91 -11.93 6.16 0.60
C GLN A 91 -11.00 5.07 0.09
N SER A 92 -10.71 5.02 -1.21
CA SER A 92 -9.80 4.01 -1.76
C SER A 92 -8.71 4.61 -2.64
N LEU A 93 -7.56 3.93 -2.62
CA LEU A 93 -6.37 4.28 -3.40
C LEU A 93 -5.98 3.11 -4.27
N TYR A 94 -5.88 3.33 -5.57
CA TYR A 94 -5.18 2.42 -6.47
C TYR A 94 -3.77 2.94 -6.68
N VAL A 95 -2.77 2.13 -6.34
CA VAL A 95 -1.37 2.51 -6.40
C VAL A 95 -0.57 1.55 -7.27
N LYS A 96 0.46 2.08 -7.93
CA LYS A 96 1.53 1.35 -8.57
C LYS A 96 2.74 1.34 -7.64
N LEU A 97 3.42 0.20 -7.59
CA LEU A 97 4.70 0.01 -6.93
C LEU A 97 5.75 -0.30 -7.98
N ASP A 98 6.84 0.43 -7.95
CA ASP A 98 8.04 0.18 -8.72
C ASP A 98 9.16 -0.20 -7.75
N ILE A 99 9.87 -1.30 -8.00
CA ILE A 99 11.01 -1.74 -7.16
C ILE A 99 12.29 -1.69 -8.00
N PRO A 100 12.93 -0.52 -8.16
CA PRO A 100 14.09 -0.37 -9.03
C PRO A 100 15.24 -1.31 -8.67
N SER A 101 15.44 -1.56 -7.37
CA SER A 101 16.49 -2.44 -6.86
C SER A 101 16.28 -3.93 -7.17
N LYS A 102 15.11 -4.32 -7.70
CA LYS A 102 14.80 -5.70 -8.09
C LYS A 102 14.42 -5.77 -9.57
N ASN A 103 15.35 -5.39 -10.45
CA ASN A 103 15.17 -5.41 -11.91
C ASN A 103 13.93 -4.63 -12.39
N ASN A 104 13.60 -3.51 -11.76
CA ASN A 104 12.40 -2.71 -12.05
C ASN A 104 11.11 -3.57 -12.05
N THR A 105 11.00 -4.49 -11.08
CA THR A 105 9.76 -5.23 -10.91
C THR A 105 8.64 -4.30 -10.47
N GLU A 106 7.44 -4.57 -10.99
CA GLU A 106 6.25 -3.76 -10.69
C GLU A 106 5.21 -4.57 -9.91
N GLY A 107 4.41 -3.85 -9.14
CA GLY A 107 3.24 -4.38 -8.45
C GLY A 107 2.14 -3.34 -8.40
N TYR A 108 0.94 -3.79 -8.08
CA TYR A 108 -0.20 -2.91 -7.94
C TYR A 108 -0.98 -3.27 -6.69
N LYS A 109 -1.48 -2.26 -6.00
CA LYS A 109 -2.26 -2.44 -4.77
C LYS A 109 -3.50 -1.55 -4.77
N ILE A 110 -4.57 -2.03 -4.16
CA ILE A 110 -5.75 -1.24 -3.83
C ILE A 110 -5.88 -1.20 -2.32
N TYR A 111 -5.86 0.00 -1.76
CA TYR A 111 -6.13 0.26 -0.35
C TYR A 111 -7.54 0.83 -0.16
N ASP A 112 -8.13 0.58 1.00
CA ASP A 112 -9.43 1.14 1.42
C ASP A 112 -9.34 1.64 2.87
N VAL A 113 -10.13 2.65 3.22
CA VAL A 113 -10.36 3.05 4.62
C VAL A 113 -11.39 2.16 5.30
N ASP A 114 -12.19 1.42 4.52
CA ASP A 114 -13.11 0.40 5.00
C ASP A 114 -12.41 -0.96 5.16
N PHE A 115 -12.49 -1.54 6.36
CA PHE A 115 -11.90 -2.83 6.69
C PHE A 115 -12.45 -3.98 5.83
N GLU A 116 -13.72 -3.87 5.44
CA GLU A 116 -14.41 -4.87 4.60
C GLU A 116 -14.14 -4.68 3.10
N CYS A 117 -13.33 -3.69 2.72
CA CYS A 117 -12.93 -3.42 1.33
C CYS A 117 -14.10 -3.12 0.38
N THR A 118 -15.19 -2.54 0.90
CA THR A 118 -16.41 -2.28 0.11
C THR A 118 -16.13 -1.36 -1.07
N ASN A 119 -15.35 -0.29 -0.87
CA ASN A 119 -15.05 0.69 -1.90
C ASN A 119 -13.96 0.18 -2.85
N ALA A 120 -12.97 -0.52 -2.33
CA ALA A 120 -11.92 -1.18 -3.09
C ALA A 120 -12.49 -2.21 -4.08
N LYS A 121 -13.56 -2.92 -3.71
CA LYS A 121 -14.25 -3.86 -4.61
C LYS A 121 -14.91 -3.15 -5.80
N ILE A 122 -15.44 -1.95 -5.59
CA ILE A 122 -16.00 -1.12 -6.66
C ILE A 122 -14.86 -0.62 -7.54
N LEU A 123 -13.82 -0.03 -6.93
CA LEU A 123 -12.65 0.49 -7.62
C LEU A 123 -11.96 -0.59 -8.46
N LEU A 124 -11.83 -1.82 -7.94
CA LEU A 124 -11.28 -2.97 -8.64
C LEU A 124 -12.00 -3.23 -9.97
N ARG A 125 -13.33 -3.16 -10.01
CA ARG A 125 -14.10 -3.37 -11.24
C ARG A 125 -13.83 -2.30 -12.29
N GLU A 126 -13.49 -1.08 -11.86
CA GLU A 126 -13.20 0.03 -12.75
C GLU A 126 -11.76 0.01 -13.27
N VAL A 127 -10.78 -0.33 -12.43
CA VAL A 127 -9.36 -0.36 -12.83
C VAL A 127 -8.93 -1.71 -13.43
N CYS A 128 -9.71 -2.76 -13.17
CA CYS A 128 -9.55 -4.09 -13.74
C CYS A 128 -10.84 -4.61 -14.38
N PRO A 129 -11.33 -3.99 -15.47
CA PRO A 129 -12.53 -4.46 -16.16
C PRO A 129 -12.34 -5.84 -16.82
N PHE A 130 -11.09 -6.24 -17.08
CA PHE A 130 -10.73 -7.55 -17.64
C PHE A 130 -9.64 -8.21 -16.79
N ARG A 131 -9.81 -9.51 -16.51
CA ARG A 131 -8.92 -10.45 -15.77
C ARG A 131 -7.54 -9.90 -15.42
N CYS A 132 -7.47 -8.99 -14.47
CA CYS A 132 -6.20 -8.58 -13.90
C CYS A 132 -5.85 -9.55 -12.77
N ASN A 133 -4.56 -9.80 -12.58
CA ASN A 133 -4.08 -10.78 -11.59
C ASN A 133 -4.15 -10.27 -10.14
N MET A 134 -5.02 -9.31 -9.84
CA MET A 134 -5.26 -8.79 -8.49
C MET A 134 -5.97 -9.83 -7.64
N LYS A 135 -5.39 -10.14 -6.48
CA LYS A 135 -5.93 -11.10 -5.52
C LYS A 135 -6.38 -10.37 -4.28
N LEU A 136 -7.48 -10.83 -3.68
CA LEU A 136 -7.90 -10.39 -2.35
C LEU A 136 -6.82 -10.75 -1.33
N THR A 137 -6.37 -9.78 -0.53
CA THR A 137 -5.32 -9.98 0.49
C THR A 137 -5.85 -9.94 1.92
N ARG A 138 -7.17 -9.75 2.09
CA ARG A 138 -7.88 -9.87 3.37
C ARG A 138 -8.37 -11.31 3.57
N GLU A 139 -7.74 -12.03 4.49
CA GLU A 139 -8.17 -13.33 5.01
C GLU A 139 -8.84 -13.09 6.38
N LEU A 140 -10.15 -12.79 6.35
CA LEU A 140 -10.96 -12.58 7.56
C LEU A 140 -11.33 -13.90 8.24
#